data_AF-A0A1Q7SY34-F1
#
_entry.id   AF-A0A1Q7SY34-F1
#
_cell.length_a   1.000
_cell.length_b   1.000
_cell.length_c   1.000
_cell.angle_alpha   90.00
_cell.angle_beta   90.00
_cell.angle_gamma   90.00
#
_symmetry.space_group_name_H-M   'P 1'
#
loop_
_entity.id
_entity.type
_entity.pdbx_description
1 polymer ?
#
loop_
_entity_poly.entity_id
_entity_poly.type
_entity_poly.pdbx_seq_one_letter_code
_entity_poly.pdbx_strand_id
1 'polypeptide(L)'
;MRRFRIDGLAINGVPIWVSGAPNQTIGIPGGLLVLNEQQSLPDGTLVVNALHAIVSGVADVAVASAMAGFSGGSAKAVQASY
;
A
#
# COMPACT_ATOMS: atom_id res chain seq x y z
N MET A 1 -8.39 21.09 -5.94
CA MET A 1 -7.88 19.79 -5.43
C MET A 1 -7.50 18.94 -6.63
N ARG A 2 -6.24 18.49 -6.74
CA ARG A 2 -5.79 17.66 -7.88
C ARG A 2 -5.97 16.19 -7.49
N ARG A 3 -6.77 15.44 -8.26
CA ARG A 3 -6.95 13.99 -8.07
C ARG A 3 -5.88 13.29 -8.90
N PHE A 4 -5.10 12.41 -8.27
CA PHE A 4 -4.17 11.57 -9.00
C PHE A 4 -4.88 10.26 -9.33
N ARG A 5 -4.86 9.88 -10.61
CA ARG A 5 -5.37 8.59 -11.06
C ARG A 5 -4.16 7.76 -11.45
N ILE A 6 -4.04 6.58 -10.88
CA ILE A 6 -3.20 5.54 -11.46
C ILE A 6 -4.08 4.87 -12.51
N ASP A 7 -3.70 4.99 -13.78
CA ASP A 7 -4.47 4.38 -14.86
C ASP A 7 -4.54 2.86 -14.67
N GLY A 8 -5.76 2.32 -14.76
CA GLY A 8 -6.02 0.89 -14.56
C GLY A 8 -6.15 0.43 -13.10
N LEU A 9 -5.96 1.30 -12.09
CA LEU A 9 -6.22 0.91 -10.70
C LEU A 9 -7.72 0.81 -10.43
N ALA A 10 -8.22 -0.41 -10.31
CA ALA A 10 -9.60 -0.73 -10.00
C ALA A 10 -9.69 -1.91 -9.03
N ILE A 11 -10.73 -1.92 -8.20
CA ILE A 11 -11.08 -3.06 -7.35
C ILE A 11 -12.42 -3.57 -7.84
N ASN A 12 -12.48 -4.83 -8.27
CA ASN A 12 -13.68 -5.44 -8.85
C ASN A 12 -14.31 -4.58 -9.96
N GLY A 13 -13.47 -3.98 -10.82
CA GLY A 13 -13.91 -3.10 -11.91
C GLY A 13 -14.29 -1.68 -11.49
N VAL A 14 -14.33 -1.37 -10.19
CA VAL A 14 -14.59 -0.02 -9.67
C VAL A 14 -13.29 0.78 -9.61
N PRO A 15 -13.17 1.92 -10.32
CA PRO A 15 -11.97 2.74 -10.29
C PRO A 15 -11.67 3.29 -8.90
N ILE A 16 -10.40 3.28 -8.53
CA ILE A 16 -9.92 3.83 -7.26
C ILE A 16 -9.24 5.18 -7.49
N TRP A 17 -9.68 6.18 -6.74
CA TRP A 17 -9.06 7.50 -6.75
C TRP A 17 -7.90 7.56 -5.77
N VAL A 18 -6.71 7.94 -6.25
CA VAL A 18 -5.53 8.07 -5.39
C VAL A 18 -5.39 9.54 -4.97
N SER A 19 -5.40 9.75 -3.67
CA SER A 19 -5.22 11.08 -3.06
C SER A 19 -3.78 11.58 -3.17
N GLY A 20 -2.82 10.65 -3.21
CA GLY A 20 -1.39 10.92 -3.08
C GLY A 20 -0.93 11.12 -1.63
N ALA A 21 -1.86 11.13 -0.67
CA ALA A 21 -1.54 11.17 0.75
C ALA A 21 -0.98 9.80 1.21
N PRO A 22 -0.13 9.78 2.25
CA PRO A 22 0.24 8.52 2.90
C PRO A 22 -0.97 7.90 3.59
N ASN A 23 -0.96 6.57 3.72
CA ASN A 23 -1.94 5.79 4.48
C ASN A 23 -3.39 5.97 4.00
N GLN A 24 -3.62 5.95 2.68
CA GLN A 24 -4.98 6.06 2.16
C GLN A 24 -5.73 4.73 2.33
N THR A 25 -6.78 4.73 3.15
CA THR A 25 -7.60 3.55 3.39
C THR A 25 -8.78 3.44 2.41
N ILE A 26 -9.03 2.23 1.93
CA ILE A 26 -10.18 1.86 1.10
C ILE A 26 -10.87 0.66 1.76
N GLY A 27 -12.11 0.85 2.19
CA GLY A 27 -12.92 -0.25 2.70
C GLY A 27 -13.37 -1.16 1.56
N ILE A 28 -13.32 -2.47 1.80
CA ILE A 28 -13.86 -3.51 0.91
C ILE A 28 -14.76 -4.46 1.72
N PRO A 29 -15.68 -5.19 1.08
CA PRO A 29 -16.41 -6.25 1.78
C PRO A 29 -15.43 -7.25 2.41
N GLY A 30 -15.53 -7.43 3.72
CA GLY A 30 -14.68 -8.36 4.48
C GLY A 30 -13.28 -7.85 4.84
N GLY A 31 -12.96 -6.57 4.61
CA GLY A 31 -11.63 -6.07 4.95
C GLY A 31 -11.36 -4.61 4.57
N LEU A 32 -10.07 -4.27 4.51
CA LEU A 32 -9.60 -2.95 4.07
C LEU A 32 -8.29 -3.09 3.29
N LEU A 33 -8.07 -2.14 2.39
CA LEU A 33 -6.79 -1.93 1.73
C LEU A 33 -6.21 -0.59 2.19
N VAL A 34 -4.91 -0.55 2.44
CA VAL A 34 -4.15 0.70 2.66
C VAL A 34 -3.22 0.90 1.49
N LEU A 35 -3.40 1.99 0.75
CA LEU A 35 -2.50 2.42 -0.31
C LEU A 35 -1.43 3.35 0.25
N ASN A 36 -0.20 3.19 -0.25
CA ASN A 36 0.95 4.01 0.16
C ASN A 36 1.02 4.09 1.70
N GLU A 37 0.97 2.93 2.35
CA GLU A 37 1.11 2.86 3.79
C GLU A 37 2.54 3.24 4.15
N GLN A 38 2.69 4.21 5.06
CA GLN A 38 3.99 4.70 5.50
C GLN A 38 4.05 4.67 7.03
N GLN A 39 5.11 4.07 7.55
CA GLN A 39 5.39 4.01 8.97
C GLN A 39 6.80 4.50 9.26
N SER A 40 6.92 5.48 10.14
CA SER A 40 8.20 5.91 10.70
C SER A 40 8.48 5.15 11.99
N LEU A 41 9.59 4.43 12.02
CA LEU A 41 10.05 3.70 13.20
C LEU A 41 10.85 4.60 14.15
N PRO A 42 10.98 4.24 15.45
CA PRO A 42 11.71 5.05 16.43
C PRO A 42 13.20 5.30 16.09
N ASP A 43 13.80 4.42 15.29
CA ASP A 43 15.19 4.54 14.83
C ASP A 43 15.34 5.42 13.58
N GLY A 44 14.26 6.06 13.12
CA GLY A 44 14.23 6.91 11.92
C GLY A 44 14.06 6.12 10.62
N THR A 45 13.95 4.79 10.67
CA THR A 45 13.66 3.99 9.48
C THR A 45 12.24 4.28 8.97
N LEU A 46 12.11 4.58 7.69
CA LEU A 46 10.82 4.65 7.01
C LEU A 46 10.54 3.34 6.29
N VAL A 47 9.39 2.74 6.60
CA VAL A 47 8.84 1.60 5.86
C VAL A 47 7.67 2.09 5.04
N VAL A 48 7.62 1.70 3.77
CA VAL A 48 6.53 2.00 2.85
C VAL A 48 6.02 0.74 2.16
N ASN A 49 4.72 0.49 2.27
CA ASN A 49 4.03 -0.56 1.52
C ASN A 49 3.19 0.11 0.42
N ALA A 50 3.36 -0.34 -0.83
CA ALA A 50 2.57 0.19 -1.94
C ALA A 50 1.08 -0.16 -1.76
N LEU A 51 0.81 -1.41 -1.37
CA LEU A 51 -0.50 -1.91 -0.98
C LEU A 51 -0.36 -2.81 0.25
N HIS A 52 -1.16 -2.56 1.28
CA HIS A 52 -1.35 -3.45 2.42
C HIS A 52 -2.81 -3.90 2.45
N ALA A 53 -3.05 -5.20 2.27
CA ALA A 53 -4.38 -5.80 2.18
C ALA A 53 -4.67 -6.64 3.43
N ILE A 54 -5.74 -6.26 4.14
CA ILE A 54 -6.20 -6.96 5.34
C ILE A 54 -7.60 -7.50 5.04
N VAL A 55 -7.72 -8.82 4.97
CA VAL A 55 -8.98 -9.54 4.79
C VAL A 55 -9.27 -10.31 6.07
N SER A 56 -10.33 -9.92 6.77
CA SER A 56 -10.63 -10.39 8.12
C SER A 56 -10.76 -11.92 8.17
N GLY A 57 -9.92 -12.55 9.00
CA GLY A 57 -9.89 -14.01 9.18
C GLY A 57 -9.26 -14.80 8.03
N VAL A 58 -8.73 -14.13 7.00
CA VAL A 58 -8.18 -14.78 5.79
C VAL A 58 -6.71 -14.43 5.59
N ALA A 59 -6.37 -13.13 5.55
CA ALA A 59 -5.04 -12.70 5.15
C ALA A 59 -4.69 -11.29 5.64
N ASP A 60 -3.39 -11.07 5.82
CA ASP A 60 -2.76 -9.78 6.11
C ASP A 60 -1.46 -9.76 5.28
N VAL A 61 -1.44 -8.97 4.19
CA VAL A 61 -0.41 -9.05 3.15
C VAL A 61 -0.01 -7.67 2.65
N ALA A 62 1.31 -7.42 2.63
CA ALA A 62 1.90 -6.29 1.93
C ALA A 62 2.36 -6.69 0.51
N VAL A 63 1.91 -5.96 -0.50
CA VAL A 63 2.36 -6.06 -1.89
C VAL A 63 3.28 -4.89 -2.17
N ALA A 64 4.55 -5.21 -2.45
CA ALA A 64 5.66 -4.27 -2.60
C ALA A 64 5.94 -3.44 -1.35
N SER A 65 7.05 -3.75 -0.69
CA SER A 65 7.52 -3.07 0.51
C SER A 65 8.94 -2.55 0.29
N ALA A 66 9.22 -1.37 0.80
CA ALA A 66 10.56 -0.82 0.88
C ALA A 66 10.83 -0.23 2.26
N MET A 67 12.07 -0.33 2.72
CA MET A 67 12.56 0.38 3.90
C MET A 67 13.76 1.25 3.54
N ALA A 68 13.91 2.38 4.22
CA ALA A 68 15.09 3.22 4.18
C ALA A 68 15.40 3.74 5.59
N GLY A 69 16.63 3.54 6.06
CA GLY A 69 17.12 4.01 7.35
C GLY A 69 18.62 4.30 7.31
N PHE A 70 19.22 4.55 8.47
CA PHE A 70 20.64 4.93 8.59
C PHE A 70 21.61 3.88 8.05
N SER A 71 21.26 2.58 8.13
CA SER A 71 22.07 1.47 7.63
C SER A 71 21.89 1.20 6.13
N GLY A 72 21.03 1.95 5.44
CA GLY A 72 20.73 1.79 4.01
C GLY A 72 19.25 1.49 3.74
N GLY A 73 18.97 1.00 2.54
CA GLY A 73 17.60 0.68 2.11
C GLY A 73 17.47 -0.70 1.44
N SER A 74 16.25 -1.23 1.44
CA SER A 74 15.92 -2.51 0.82
C SER A 74 14.49 -2.49 0.31
N ALA A 75 14.21 -3.18 -0.79
CA ALA A 75 12.86 -3.30 -1.32
C ALA A 75 12.60 -4.72 -1.83
N LYS A 76 11.36 -5.17 -1.69
CA LYS A 76 10.86 -6.44 -2.23
C LYS A 76 9.45 -6.25 -2.76
N ALA A 77 9.16 -6.82 -3.91
CA ALA A 77 7.83 -6.83 -4.49
C ALA A 77 7.40 -8.25 -4.82
N VAL A 78 6.11 -8.53 -4.64
CA VAL A 78 5.49 -9.74 -5.16
C VAL A 78 5.40 -9.59 -6.68
N GLN A 79 5.96 -10.53 -7.42
CA GLN A 79 5.72 -10.62 -8.86
C GLN A 79 4.38 -11.31 -9.08
N ALA A 80 3.37 -10.56 -9.52
CA ALA A 80 2.14 -11.16 -9.98
C ALA A 80 2.35 -11.69 -11.40
N SER A 81 2.19 -13.00 -11.59
CA SER A 81 2.05 -13.60 -12.92
C SER A 81 0.58 -13.48 -13.32
N TYR A 82 0.30 -12.88 -14.47
CA TYR A 82 -1.02 -12.80 -15.07
C TYR A 82 -1.01 -13.46 -16.45
#